data_AF-A0A094BIR3-F1
#
_entry.id   AF-A0A094BIR3-F1
#
_cell.length_a   1.000
_cell.length_b   1.000
_cell.length_c   1.000
_cell.angle_alpha   90.00
_cell.angle_beta   90.00
_cell.angle_gamma   90.00
#
_symmetry.space_group_name_H-M   'P 1'
#
loop_
_entity.id
_entity.type
_entity.pdbx_description
1 polymer ?
#
loop_
_entity_poly.entity_id
_entity_poly.type
_entity_poly.pdbx_seq_one_letter_code
_entity_poly.pdbx_strand_id
1 'polypeptide(L)'
;MRYANRNTTLPAGGGPDGKSPIFVTKGQLIVYGVFSMHRRKDLYGGYADEYKPERWDDLRVGWEYLPFSGGPRVCIGKQFALTEAAYTLARMVQEFQSIESRDLTPWFERFHLTLGSGAGVQVALHRQRKLWGPWKKQLRLNRNKTKGGIKQIIPS
;
A
#
# COMPACT_ATOMS: atom_id res chain seq x y z
N MET A 1 13.97 -1.74 -14.26
CA MET A 1 14.77 -1.90 -15.50
C MET A 1 15.17 -3.35 -15.70
N ARG A 2 15.15 -3.81 -16.95
CA ARG A 2 15.65 -5.11 -17.41
C ARG A 2 16.36 -4.91 -18.75
N TYR A 3 17.25 -5.82 -19.10
CA TYR A 3 17.88 -5.85 -20.42
C TYR A 3 17.53 -7.17 -21.09
N ALA A 4 17.20 -7.14 -22.38
CA ALA A 4 16.95 -8.36 -23.13
C ALA A 4 18.26 -9.17 -23.28
N ASN A 5 18.29 -10.42 -22.82
CA ASN A 5 19.49 -11.26 -22.89
C ASN A 5 19.71 -11.90 -24.28
N ARG A 6 18.70 -11.85 -25.15
CA ARG A 6 18.70 -12.27 -26.55
C ARG A 6 17.70 -11.44 -27.33
N ASN A 7 17.79 -11.49 -28.66
CA ASN A 7 16.73 -10.97 -29.51
C ASN A 7 15.42 -11.68 -29.16
N THR A 8 14.38 -10.90 -28.93
CA THR A 8 13.07 -11.40 -28.50
C THR A 8 11.98 -10.46 -28.99
N THR A 9 10.72 -10.82 -28.75
CA THR A 9 9.58 -9.95 -29.01
C THR A 9 8.77 -9.75 -27.73
N LEU A 10 8.16 -8.57 -27.59
CA LEU A 10 7.02 -8.40 -26.69
C LEU A 10 5.74 -8.72 -27.48
N PRO A 11 4.76 -9.41 -26.88
CA PRO A 11 3.59 -9.89 -27.59
C PRO A 11 2.65 -8.76 -28.06
N ALA A 12 2.70 -7.59 -27.43
CA ALA A 12 1.86 -6.44 -27.74
C ALA A 12 2.59 -5.12 -27.42
N GLY A 13 1.99 -4.00 -27.84
CA GLY A 13 2.45 -2.63 -27.63
C GLY A 13 2.88 -1.91 -28.91
N GLY A 14 2.97 -2.61 -30.04
CA GLY A 14 3.33 -2.06 -31.35
C GLY A 14 2.12 -1.79 -32.25
N GLY A 15 2.37 -1.12 -33.38
CA GLY A 15 1.33 -0.77 -34.36
C GLY A 15 0.40 0.37 -33.92
N PRO A 16 -0.48 0.86 -34.81
CA PRO A 16 -1.38 1.98 -34.50
C PRO A 16 -2.39 1.72 -33.38
N ASP A 17 -2.74 0.45 -33.16
CA ASP A 17 -3.70 -0.01 -32.15
C ASP A 17 -3.04 -0.57 -30.88
N GLY A 18 -1.70 -0.60 -30.83
CA GLY A 18 -0.93 -1.15 -29.72
C GLY A 18 -1.01 -2.67 -29.55
N LYS A 19 -1.55 -3.42 -30.52
CA LYS A 19 -1.71 -4.89 -30.41
C LYS A 19 -0.64 -5.69 -31.13
N SER A 20 0.16 -5.05 -31.98
CA SER A 20 1.19 -5.75 -32.74
C SER A 20 2.41 -6.07 -31.86
N PRO A 21 3.15 -7.15 -32.16
CA PRO A 21 4.39 -7.45 -31.45
C PRO A 21 5.45 -6.36 -31.63
N ILE A 22 6.30 -6.19 -30.61
CA ILE A 22 7.46 -5.29 -30.67
C ILE A 22 8.73 -6.14 -30.70
N PHE A 23 9.58 -5.94 -31.70
CA PHE A 23 10.92 -6.53 -31.71
C PHE A 23 11.84 -5.83 -30.70
N VAL A 24 12.55 -6.64 -29.90
CA VAL A 24 13.48 -6.17 -28.87
C VAL A 24 14.84 -6.81 -29.10
N THR A 25 15.85 -6.00 -29.34
CA THR A 25 17.22 -6.49 -29.59
C THR A 25 17.90 -6.93 -28.31
N LYS A 26 18.85 -7.87 -28.41
CA LYS A 26 19.75 -8.22 -27.30
C LYS A 26 20.44 -6.95 -26.79
N GLY A 27 20.44 -6.78 -25.47
CA GLY A 27 21.01 -5.61 -24.80
C GLY A 27 20.07 -4.41 -24.73
N GLN A 28 18.88 -4.45 -25.34
CA GLN A 28 17.92 -3.37 -25.25
C GLN A 28 17.34 -3.26 -23.84
N LEU A 29 17.29 -2.03 -23.32
CA LEU A 29 16.71 -1.68 -22.04
C LEU A 29 15.17 -1.72 -22.12
N ILE A 30 14.56 -2.43 -21.17
CA ILE A 30 13.12 -2.51 -20.97
C ILE A 30 12.78 -1.89 -19.60
N VAL A 31 11.91 -0.90 -19.63
CA VAL A 31 11.39 -0.21 -18.43
C VAL A 31 9.87 -0.18 -18.52
N TYR A 32 9.20 -0.37 -17.38
CA TYR A 32 7.78 -0.12 -17.22
C TYR A 32 7.60 0.98 -16.19
N GLY A 33 6.72 1.94 -16.48
CA GLY A 33 6.46 3.09 -15.62
C GLY A 33 5.27 2.84 -14.71
N VAL A 34 5.51 2.31 -13.51
CA VAL A 34 4.45 2.06 -12.51
C VAL A 34 3.72 3.36 -12.14
N PHE A 35 4.46 4.46 -12.00
CA PHE A 35 3.91 5.78 -11.69
C PHE A 35 2.81 6.19 -12.69
N SER A 36 3.11 6.14 -13.98
CA SER A 36 2.19 6.50 -15.05
C SER A 36 1.06 5.49 -15.18
N MET A 37 1.38 4.20 -15.08
CA MET A 37 0.40 3.11 -15.16
C MET A 37 -0.69 3.25 -14.09
N HIS A 38 -0.32 3.56 -12.84
CA HIS A 38 -1.27 3.68 -11.72
C HIS A 38 -2.14 4.95 -11.75
N ARG A 39 -1.88 5.86 -12.70
CA ARG A 39 -2.62 7.11 -12.92
C ARG A 39 -3.39 7.13 -14.24
N ARG A 40 -3.39 6.02 -14.96
CA ARG A 40 -4.11 5.88 -16.22
C ARG A 40 -5.62 5.89 -15.99
N LYS A 41 -6.30 6.92 -16.50
CA LYS A 41 -7.75 7.09 -16.36
C LYS A 41 -8.56 6.00 -17.05
N ASP A 42 -8.01 5.39 -18.09
CA ASP A 42 -8.63 4.24 -18.76
C ASP A 42 -8.60 2.96 -17.92
N LEU A 43 -7.70 2.88 -16.93
CA LEU A 43 -7.57 1.74 -16.01
C LEU A 43 -8.23 2.01 -14.64
N TYR A 44 -8.16 3.25 -14.16
CA TYR A 44 -8.56 3.65 -12.80
C TYR A 44 -9.73 4.64 -12.75
N GLY A 45 -10.33 4.96 -13.90
CA GLY A 45 -11.44 5.91 -14.03
C GLY A 45 -11.00 7.38 -14.07
N GLY A 46 -11.97 8.28 -14.28
CA GLY A 46 -11.72 9.72 -14.43
C GLY A 46 -11.00 10.37 -13.23
N TYR A 47 -11.12 9.76 -12.06
CA TYR A 47 -10.55 10.19 -10.78
C TYR A 47 -9.23 9.50 -10.44
N ALA A 48 -8.49 8.97 -11.42
CA ALA A 48 -7.25 8.21 -11.20
C ALA A 48 -6.23 8.94 -10.31
N ASP A 49 -6.20 10.27 -10.39
CA ASP A 49 -5.28 11.16 -9.66
C ASP A 49 -5.76 11.50 -8.23
N GLU A 50 -6.98 11.09 -7.85
CA GLU A 50 -7.55 11.33 -6.53
C GLU A 50 -7.35 10.15 -5.57
N TYR A 51 -7.13 10.46 -4.29
CA TYR A 51 -7.14 9.47 -3.22
C TYR A 51 -8.58 9.05 -2.89
N LYS A 52 -9.01 7.91 -3.47
CA LYS A 52 -10.35 7.33 -3.27
C LYS A 52 -10.25 5.85 -2.89
N PRO A 53 -10.08 5.52 -1.60
CA PRO A 53 -9.98 4.14 -1.12
C PRO A 53 -11.15 3.25 -1.53
N GLU A 54 -12.35 3.80 -1.59
CA GLU A 54 -13.59 3.09 -1.92
C GLU A 54 -13.60 2.57 -3.36
N ARG A 55 -12.71 3.07 -4.23
CA ARG A 55 -12.54 2.56 -5.60
C ARG A 55 -12.27 1.06 -5.62
N TRP A 56 -11.60 0.55 -4.59
CA TRP A 56 -11.20 -0.86 -4.51
C TRP A 56 -12.37 -1.81 -4.21
N ASP A 57 -13.54 -1.30 -3.83
CA ASP A 57 -14.73 -2.12 -3.59
C ASP A 57 -15.17 -2.83 -4.89
N ASP A 58 -15.18 -2.08 -6.00
CA ASP A 58 -15.61 -2.58 -7.32
C ASP A 58 -14.46 -2.81 -8.30
N LEU A 59 -13.36 -2.04 -8.20
CA LEU A 59 -12.25 -2.14 -9.14
C LEU A 59 -11.52 -3.48 -8.98
N ARG A 60 -11.33 -4.18 -10.11
CA ARG A 60 -10.51 -5.39 -10.20
C ARG A 60 -9.45 -5.16 -11.27
N VAL A 61 -8.19 -5.20 -10.85
CA VAL A 61 -7.02 -4.95 -11.70
C VAL A 61 -6.04 -6.12 -11.56
N GLY A 62 -5.38 -6.48 -12.65
CA GLY A 62 -4.38 -7.52 -12.70
C GLY A 62 -2.98 -6.92 -12.73
N TRP A 63 -2.30 -7.05 -13.87
CA TRP A 63 -0.93 -6.55 -14.08
C TRP A 63 -0.87 -5.02 -14.22
N GLU A 64 -2.03 -4.35 -14.21
CA GLU A 64 -2.19 -2.91 -14.19
C GLU A 64 -1.86 -2.30 -12.81
N TYR A 65 -1.86 -3.12 -11.75
CA TYR A 65 -1.55 -2.70 -10.39
C TYR A 65 -0.40 -3.52 -9.80
N LEU A 66 0.75 -2.86 -9.64
CA LEU A 66 2.04 -3.47 -9.32
C LEU A 66 2.78 -2.74 -8.18
N PRO A 67 2.13 -2.49 -7.02
CA PRO A 67 2.77 -1.79 -5.90
C PRO A 67 3.98 -2.54 -5.33
N PHE A 68 4.05 -3.86 -5.54
CA PHE A 68 5.14 -4.73 -5.09
C PHE A 68 5.83 -5.46 -6.25
N SER A 69 5.66 -4.98 -7.49
CA SER A 69 6.04 -5.70 -8.72
C SER A 69 5.40 -7.10 -8.82
N GLY A 70 5.92 -7.97 -9.68
CA GLY A 70 5.44 -9.36 -9.83
C GLY A 70 6.48 -10.30 -10.43
N GLY A 71 6.08 -11.55 -10.62
CA GLY A 71 6.95 -12.62 -11.14
C GLY A 71 8.09 -13.00 -10.17
N PRO A 72 9.19 -13.61 -10.65
CA PRO A 72 10.30 -14.09 -9.82
C PRO A 72 11.06 -13.01 -9.03
N ARG A 73 10.73 -11.73 -9.24
CA ARG A 73 11.36 -10.56 -8.57
C ARG A 73 10.31 -9.71 -7.85
N VAL A 74 9.20 -10.32 -7.45
CA VAL A 74 8.20 -9.70 -6.55
C VAL A 74 8.87 -9.30 -5.23
N CYS A 75 8.41 -8.20 -4.63
CA CYS A 75 8.93 -7.76 -3.33
C CYS A 75 8.67 -8.83 -2.26
N ILE A 76 9.75 -9.40 -1.72
CA ILE A 76 9.68 -10.39 -0.64
C ILE A 76 9.12 -9.80 0.66
N GLY A 77 9.29 -8.49 0.87
CA GLY A 77 8.77 -7.75 2.02
C GLY A 77 7.29 -7.38 1.93
N LYS A 78 6.55 -7.80 0.89
CA LYS A 78 5.14 -7.41 0.67
C LYS A 78 4.27 -7.61 1.91
N GLN A 79 4.30 -8.81 2.49
CA GLN A 79 3.44 -9.13 3.65
C GLN A 79 3.87 -8.36 4.90
N PHE A 80 5.17 -8.21 5.10
CA PHE A 80 5.72 -7.45 6.21
C PHE A 80 5.31 -5.97 6.12
N ALA A 81 5.53 -5.33 4.97
CA ALA A 81 5.18 -3.93 4.75
C ALA A 81 3.67 -3.66 4.94
N LEU A 82 2.81 -4.54 4.43
CA LEU A 82 1.36 -4.43 4.64
C LEU A 82 0.98 -4.59 6.11
N THR A 83 1.63 -5.50 6.82
CA THR A 83 1.40 -5.73 8.25
C THR A 83 1.83 -4.52 9.08
N GLU A 84 3.03 -3.98 8.84
CA GLU A 84 3.51 -2.80 9.55
C GLU A 84 2.66 -1.56 9.26
N ALA A 85 2.26 -1.36 8.00
CA ALA A 85 1.39 -0.25 7.62
C ALA A 85 0.02 -0.34 8.30
N ALA A 86 -0.60 -1.53 8.27
CA ALA A 86 -1.89 -1.77 8.93
C ALA A 86 -1.80 -1.60 10.45
N TYR A 87 -0.76 -2.14 11.07
CA TYR A 87 -0.52 -1.96 12.51
C TYR A 87 -0.34 -0.49 12.86
N THR A 88 0.53 0.22 12.14
CA THR A 88 0.82 1.64 12.38
C THR A 88 -0.45 2.47 12.26
N LEU A 89 -1.23 2.27 11.19
CA LEU A 89 -2.49 2.97 10.99
C LEU A 89 -3.49 2.69 12.12
N ALA A 90 -3.65 1.42 12.50
CA ALA A 90 -4.53 1.04 13.60
C ALA A 90 -4.09 1.69 14.92
N ARG A 91 -2.78 1.74 15.20
CA ARG A 91 -2.23 2.42 16.39
C ARG A 91 -2.44 3.93 16.35
N MET A 92 -2.30 4.56 15.18
CA MET A 92 -2.57 6.00 15.02
C MET A 92 -4.03 6.34 15.34
N VAL A 93 -4.98 5.60 14.75
CA VAL A 93 -6.43 5.81 14.99
C VAL A 93 -6.84 5.52 16.43
N GLN A 94 -6.15 4.58 17.10
CA GLN A 94 -6.40 4.27 18.52
C GLN A 94 -5.86 5.35 19.49
N GLU A 95 -4.83 6.08 19.09
CA GLU A 95 -4.09 6.99 19.98
C GLU A 95 -4.52 8.45 19.80
N PHE A 96 -4.83 8.85 18.57
CA PHE A 96 -5.14 10.22 18.20
C PHE A 96 -6.60 10.35 17.78
N GLN A 97 -7.27 11.39 18.28
CA GLN A 97 -8.68 11.67 17.98
C GLN A 97 -8.85 12.51 16.70
N SER A 98 -7.84 13.29 16.35
CA SER A 98 -7.85 14.11 15.14
C SER A 98 -6.44 14.39 14.64
N ILE A 99 -6.36 14.62 13.33
CA ILE A 99 -5.18 15.05 12.59
C ILE A 99 -5.50 16.37 11.91
N GLU A 100 -4.62 17.34 12.01
CA GLU A 100 -4.76 18.67 11.40
C GLU A 100 -3.57 18.90 10.47
N SER A 101 -3.84 19.33 9.23
CA SER A 101 -2.77 19.76 8.32
C SER A 101 -2.13 21.03 8.85
N ARG A 102 -0.81 21.03 8.97
CA ARG A 102 0.02 22.21 9.24
C ARG A 102 0.90 22.54 8.03
N ASP A 103 0.58 21.96 6.88
CA ASP A 103 1.30 22.22 5.65
C ASP A 103 0.79 23.50 5.00
N LEU A 104 1.69 24.45 4.80
CA LEU A 104 1.43 25.71 4.10
C LEU A 104 1.93 25.66 2.65
N THR A 105 2.67 24.61 2.29
CA THR A 105 3.27 24.48 0.96
C THR A 105 2.30 23.72 0.05
N PRO A 106 2.08 24.19 -1.20
CA PRO A 106 1.40 23.37 -2.19
C PRO A 106 2.10 22.03 -2.36
N TRP A 107 1.31 20.98 -2.56
CA TRP A 107 1.84 19.65 -2.76
C TRP A 107 2.65 19.56 -4.06
N PHE A 108 3.80 18.89 -3.99
CA PHE A 108 4.59 18.49 -5.16
C PHE A 108 5.27 17.15 -4.89
N GLU A 109 5.40 16.33 -5.93
CA GLU A 109 6.08 15.05 -5.81
C GLU A 109 7.59 15.22 -5.62
N ARG A 110 8.16 14.41 -4.72
CA ARG A 110 9.59 14.16 -4.67
C ARG A 110 9.89 12.71 -5.05
N PHE A 111 10.64 12.58 -6.14
CA PHE A 111 11.06 11.30 -6.69
C PHE A 111 12.36 10.84 -6.00
N HIS A 112 12.22 10.12 -4.89
CA HIS A 112 13.31 9.31 -4.34
C HIS A 112 13.26 7.89 -4.93
N LEU A 113 13.95 6.93 -4.30
CA LEU A 113 13.73 5.51 -4.58
C LEU A 113 12.24 5.13 -4.47
N THR A 114 11.51 5.80 -3.58
CA THR A 114 10.05 5.82 -3.49
C THR A 114 9.51 7.23 -3.71
N LEU A 115 8.22 7.33 -4.05
CA LEU A 115 7.53 8.62 -4.12
C LEU A 115 7.28 9.15 -2.71
N GLY A 116 7.46 10.45 -2.52
CA GLY A 116 7.13 11.13 -1.27
C GLY A 116 6.63 12.55 -1.51
N SER A 117 6.10 13.17 -0.45
CA SER A 117 5.80 14.60 -0.47
C SER A 117 7.10 15.41 -0.43
N GLY A 118 7.26 16.36 -1.35
CA GLY A 118 8.48 17.14 -1.45
C GLY A 118 8.72 18.13 -0.30
N ALA A 119 7.67 18.65 0.32
CA ALA A 119 7.79 19.48 1.53
C ALA A 119 7.74 18.65 2.84
N GLY A 120 7.64 17.32 2.73
CA GLY A 120 7.26 16.47 3.86
C GLY A 120 5.75 16.52 4.12
N VAL A 121 5.32 16.08 5.30
CA VAL A 121 3.91 16.11 5.72
C VAL A 121 3.86 16.72 7.11
N GLN A 122 3.59 18.02 7.17
CA GLN A 122 3.49 18.74 8.44
C GLN A 122 2.07 18.60 8.98
N VAL A 123 1.94 17.93 10.12
CA VAL A 123 0.64 17.65 10.75
C VAL A 123 0.72 17.82 12.25
N ALA A 124 -0.37 18.30 12.85
CA ALA A 124 -0.59 18.21 14.29
C ALA A 124 -1.48 16.99 14.58
N LEU A 125 -1.06 16.18 15.55
CA LEU A 125 -1.80 15.03 16.03
C LEU A 125 -2.36 15.33 17.42
N HIS A 126 -3.68 15.31 17.55
CA HIS A 126 -4.33 15.57 18.82
C HIS A 126 -4.64 14.24 19.50
N ARG A 127 -4.01 14.02 20.67
CA ARG A 127 -4.16 12.78 21.43
C ARG A 127 -5.58 12.64 21.96
N GLN A 128 -6.11 11.42 21.93
CA GLN A 128 -7.40 11.11 22.51
C GLN A 128 -7.33 11.17 24.03
N ARG A 129 -8.05 12.12 24.65
CA ARG A 129 -8.07 12.29 26.11
C ARG A 129 -9.10 11.33 26.73
N LYS A 130 -8.73 10.04 26.83
CA LYS A 130 -9.48 8.93 27.46
C LYS A 130 -10.76 8.45 26.72
N LEU A 131 -10.64 7.37 25.95
CA LEU A 131 -11.80 6.51 25.60
C LEU A 131 -11.59 5.00 25.94
N TRP A 132 -10.41 4.61 26.42
CA TRP A 132 -10.08 3.20 26.70
C TRP A 132 -10.28 2.72 28.15
N GLY A 133 -11.24 3.31 28.86
CA GLY A 133 -11.63 2.90 30.22
C GLY A 133 -12.18 1.46 30.35
N PRO A 134 -13.01 0.95 29.43
CA PRO A 134 -13.65 -0.37 29.61
C PRO A 134 -12.73 -1.57 29.27
N TRP A 135 -12.07 -1.56 28.10
CA TRP A 135 -11.35 -2.72 27.59
C TRP A 135 -9.98 -2.97 28.26
N LYS A 136 -9.27 -1.91 28.72
CA LYS A 136 -8.06 -2.07 29.54
C LYS A 136 -8.37 -2.61 30.95
N LYS A 137 -9.55 -2.29 31.52
CA LYS A 137 -10.02 -2.94 32.75
C LYS A 137 -10.23 -4.43 32.49
N GLN A 138 -10.87 -4.80 31.39
CA GLN A 138 -11.19 -6.21 31.07
C GLN A 138 -9.94 -7.05 30.75
N LEU A 139 -8.94 -6.50 30.04
CA LEU A 139 -7.64 -7.16 29.84
C LEU A 139 -6.84 -7.30 31.15
N ARG A 140 -6.92 -6.32 32.06
CA ARG A 140 -6.26 -6.36 33.37
C ARG A 140 -6.98 -7.31 34.35
N LEU A 141 -8.31 -7.41 34.27
CA LEU A 141 -9.15 -8.39 34.99
C LEU A 141 -8.90 -9.82 34.47
N ASN A 142 -8.81 -10.02 33.16
CA ASN A 142 -8.52 -11.34 32.58
C ASN A 142 -7.09 -11.82 32.87
N ARG A 143 -6.11 -10.90 32.97
CA ARG A 143 -4.74 -11.23 33.41
C ARG A 143 -4.63 -11.57 34.90
N ASN A 144 -5.60 -11.14 35.72
CA ASN A 144 -5.69 -11.51 37.13
C ASN A 144 -6.51 -12.80 37.34
N LYS A 145 -7.48 -13.09 36.47
CA LYS A 145 -8.21 -14.38 36.46
C LYS A 145 -7.32 -15.56 36.07
N THR A 146 -6.34 -15.38 35.19
CA THR A 146 -5.39 -16.45 34.82
C THR A 146 -4.30 -16.74 35.86
N LYS A 147 -4.18 -15.92 36.92
CA LYS A 147 -3.26 -16.19 38.05
C LYS A 147 -3.94 -16.89 39.24
N GLY A 148 -5.25 -17.10 39.20
CA GLY A 148 -6.01 -17.74 40.27
C GLY A 148 -6.90 -18.85 39.73
N GLY A 149 -6.38 -20.08 39.71
CA GLY A 149 -7.21 -21.29 39.62
C GLY A 149 -7.24 -21.98 38.26
N ILE A 150 -6.23 -22.81 38.00
CA ILE A 150 -6.46 -24.06 37.27
C ILE A 150 -7.17 -24.99 38.26
N LYS A 151 -8.50 -25.15 38.12
CA LYS A 151 -9.22 -26.34 38.59
C LYS A 151 -10.12 -26.83 37.47
N GLN A 152 -9.54 -27.73 36.67
CA GLN A 152 -10.10 -29.00 36.22
C GLN A 152 -11.62 -29.14 36.35
N ILE A 153 -12.34 -29.20 35.21
CA ILE A 153 -13.57 -30.02 35.06
C ILE A 153 -13.64 -30.50 33.59
N ILE A 154 -13.34 -31.78 33.41
CA ILE A 154 -13.86 -32.62 32.32
C ILE A 154 -15.26 -33.06 32.76
N PRO A 155 -16.24 -33.17 31.85
CA PRO A 155 -17.19 -34.26 32.00
C PRO A 155 -17.45 -35.04 30.70
N SER A 156 -17.31 -36.36 30.87
CA SER A 156 -17.86 -37.53 30.14
C SER A 156 -17.92 -37.50 28.62
#